data_AF-A0A1R0ZWK2-F1
#
_entry.id   AF-A0A1R0ZWK2-F1
#
_cell.length_a   1.000
_cell.length_b   1.000
_cell.length_c   1.000
_cell.angle_alpha   90.00
_cell.angle_beta   90.00
_cell.angle_gamma   90.00
#
_symmetry.space_group_name_H-M   'P 1'
#
loop_
_entity.id
_entity.type
_entity.pdbx_description
1 polymer ?
#
loop_
_entity_poly.entity_id
_entity_poly.type
_entity_poly.pdbx_seq_one_letter_code
_entity_poly.pdbx_strand_id
1 'polypeptide(L)' 'MISSYFNEWLDEYNDYMRLYTLFGDEYYLEQAGEALAALKALVLRAERHKNILRKIMSDKVHVY' A
#
# COMPACT_ATOMS: atom_id res chain seq x y z
N MET A 1 -2.33 -12.79 1.41
CA MET A 1 -3.28 -11.91 2.12
C MET A 1 -2.97 -10.43 1.90
N ILE A 2 -1.73 -9.93 2.13
CA ILE A 2 -1.38 -8.51 1.88
C ILE A 2 -1.54 -8.08 0.41
N SER A 3 -1.33 -9.01 -0.53
CA SER A 3 -1.41 -8.73 -1.97
C SER A 3 -2.82 -8.41 -2.50
N SER A 4 -3.90 -8.95 -1.92
CA SER A 4 -5.25 -8.62 -2.44
C SER A 4 -5.63 -7.20 -2.05
N TYR A 5 -5.45 -6.85 -0.77
CA TYR A 5 -5.66 -5.50 -0.28
C TYR A 5 -4.79 -4.47 -1.03
N PHE A 6 -3.53 -4.78 -1.33
CA PHE A 6 -2.69 -3.86 -2.10
C PHE A 6 -3.26 -3.58 -3.50
N ASN A 7 -3.72 -4.62 -4.20
CA ASN A 7 -4.31 -4.45 -5.53
C ASN A 7 -5.65 -3.71 -5.44
N GLU A 8 -6.50 -4.04 -4.46
CA GLU A 8 -7.79 -3.37 -4.24
C GLU A 8 -7.63 -1.86 -4.06
N TRP A 9 -6.73 -1.42 -3.16
CA TRP A 9 -6.51 0.01 -2.94
C TRP A 9 -5.87 0.72 -4.14
N LEU A 10 -5.08 0.00 -4.95
CA LEU A 10 -4.50 0.53 -6.18
C LEU A 10 -5.55 0.68 -7.27
N ASP A 11 -6.44 -0.28 -7.40
CA ASP A 11 -7.56 -0.24 -8.34
C ASP A 11 -8.52 0.89 -7.95
N GLU A 12 -8.87 1.02 -6.67
CA GLU A 12 -9.71 2.12 -6.17
C GLU A 12 -9.08 3.50 -6.43
N TYR A 13 -7.78 3.66 -6.17
CA TYR A 13 -7.06 4.89 -6.50
C TYR A 13 -7.17 5.23 -7.99
N ASN A 14 -6.94 4.23 -8.85
CA ASN A 14 -6.99 4.42 -10.30
C ASN A 14 -8.41 4.76 -10.78
N ASP A 15 -9.42 4.15 -10.19
CA ASP A 15 -10.82 4.42 -10.52
C ASP A 15 -11.21 5.85 -10.12
N TYR A 16 -10.86 6.29 -8.91
CA TYR A 16 -11.10 7.68 -8.50
C TYR A 16 -10.36 8.70 -9.37
N MET A 17 -9.10 8.44 -9.74
CA MET A 17 -8.36 9.31 -10.66
C MET A 17 -9.00 9.38 -12.06
N ARG A 18 -9.56 8.27 -12.54
CA ARG A 18 -10.34 8.25 -13.80
C ARG A 18 -11.61 9.06 -13.68
N LEU A 19 -12.37 8.89 -12.59
CA LEU A 19 -13.59 9.67 -12.33
C LEU A 19 -13.28 11.17 -12.23
N TYR A 20 -12.20 11.54 -11.54
CA TYR A 20 -11.72 12.93 -11.51
C TYR A 20 -11.39 13.45 -12.90
N THR A 21 -10.69 12.66 -13.73
CA THR A 21 -10.34 13.04 -15.10
C THR A 21 -11.60 13.24 -15.97
N LEU A 22 -12.63 12.43 -15.77
CA LEU A 22 -13.87 12.47 -16.54
C LEU A 22 -14.80 13.61 -16.12
N PHE A 23 -14.92 13.88 -14.82
CA PHE A 23 -15.93 14.77 -14.27
C PHE A 23 -15.36 16.08 -13.70
N GLY A 24 -14.05 16.14 -13.42
CA GLY A 24 -13.40 17.31 -12.82
C GLY A 24 -13.80 17.62 -11.37
N ASP A 25 -14.51 16.71 -10.72
CA ASP A 25 -15.06 16.89 -9.37
C ASP A 25 -14.00 16.60 -8.29
N GLU A 26 -13.71 17.60 -7.45
CA GLU A 26 -12.72 17.52 -6.38
C GLU A 26 -13.00 16.39 -5.37
N TYR A 27 -14.26 15.98 -5.21
CA TYR A 27 -14.60 14.83 -4.37
C TYR A 27 -13.83 13.57 -4.79
N TYR A 28 -13.71 13.30 -6.09
CA TYR A 28 -12.96 12.13 -6.57
C TYR A 28 -11.46 12.27 -6.33
N LEU A 29 -10.93 13.50 -6.37
CA LEU A 29 -9.53 13.75 -6.05
C LEU A 29 -9.25 13.52 -4.56
N GLU A 30 -10.16 13.92 -3.68
CA GLU A 30 -10.07 13.67 -2.24
C GLU A 30 -10.10 12.16 -1.94
N GLN A 31 -11.04 11.43 -2.54
CA GLN A 31 -11.14 9.97 -2.38
C GLN A 31 -9.91 9.24 -2.93
N ALA A 32 -9.35 9.68 -4.06
CA ALA A 32 -8.07 9.17 -4.56
C ALA A 32 -6.93 9.43 -3.54
N GLY A 33 -6.92 10.58 -2.88
CA GLY A 33 -5.97 10.90 -1.81
C GLY A 33 -6.05 9.92 -0.64
N GLU A 34 -7.27 9.57 -0.21
CA GLU A 34 -7.50 8.59 0.86
C GLU A 34 -7.01 7.18 0.48
N ALA A 35 -7.36 6.71 -0.72
CA ALA A 35 -6.88 5.41 -1.24
C ALA A 35 -5.34 5.35 -1.31
N LEU A 36 -4.70 6.44 -1.76
CA LEU A 36 -3.25 6.55 -1.79
C LEU A 36 -2.63 6.53 -0.39
N ALA A 37 -3.27 7.14 0.61
CA ALA A 37 -2.81 7.09 1.99
C ALA A 37 -2.86 5.67 2.56
N ALA A 38 -3.94 4.93 2.28
CA ALA A 38 -4.09 3.52 2.66
C ALA A 38 -3.00 2.64 2.02
N LEU A 39 -2.71 2.83 0.73
CA LEU A 39 -1.60 2.14 0.03
C LEU A 39 -0.25 2.37 0.72
N LYS A 40 0.08 3.62 1.04
CA LYS A 40 1.34 3.96 1.71
C LYS A 40 1.46 3.27 3.07
N ALA A 41 0.37 3.25 3.84
CA ALA A 41 0.35 2.57 5.13
C ALA A 41 0.59 1.05 4.99
N LEU A 42 0.01 0.41 3.97
CA LEU A 42 0.23 -1.01 3.67
C LEU A 42 1.69 -1.30 3.29
N VAL A 43 2.28 -0.47 2.43
CA VAL A 43 3.69 -0.63 2.02
C VAL A 43 4.61 -0.50 3.23
N LEU A 44 4.45 0.54 4.06
CA LEU A 44 5.25 0.72 5.27
C LEU A 44 5.13 -0.45 6.23
N ARG A 45 3.92 -1.02 6.39
CA ARG A 45 3.71 -2.21 7.22
C ARG A 45 4.42 -3.43 6.64
N ALA A 46 4.37 -3.64 5.33
CA ALA A 46 5.05 -4.74 4.65
C ALA A 46 6.57 -4.62 4.75
N GLU A 47 7.13 -3.42 4.57
CA GLU A 47 8.56 -3.16 4.74
C GLU A 47 9.01 -3.41 6.18
N ARG A 48 8.25 -2.92 7.17
CA ARG A 48 8.54 -3.18 8.58
C ARG A 48 8.54 -4.67 8.88
N HIS A 49 7.56 -5.41 8.36
CA HIS A 49 7.50 -6.86 8.52
C HIS A 49 8.72 -7.55 7.90
N LYS A 50 9.12 -7.17 6.67
CA LYS A 50 10.31 -7.68 6.00
C LYS A 50 11.59 -7.42 6.81
N ASN A 51 11.72 -6.22 7.38
CA ASN A 51 12.87 -5.86 8.22
C ASN A 51 12.94 -6.70 9.51
N ILE A 52 11.81 -6.97 10.16
CA ILE A 52 11.75 -7.84 11.34
C ILE A 52 12.17 -9.28 10.97
N LEU A 53 11.59 -9.83 9.90
CA LEU A 53 11.96 -11.17 9.42
C LEU A 53 13.45 -11.26 9.07
N ARG A 54 14.00 -10.24 8.41
CA ARG A 54 15.43 -10.18 8.10
C ARG A 54 16.31 -10.22 9.36
N LYS A 55 15.94 -9.48 10.42
CA LYS A 55 16.67 -9.53 11.71
C LYS A 55 16.61 -10.92 12.34
N ILE A 56 15.42 -11.51 12.44
CA ILE A 56 15.23 -12.86 13.01
C ILE A 56 16.02 -13.92 12.23
N MET A 57 16.01 -13.84 10.89
CA MET A 57 16.78 -14.77 10.05
C MET A 57 18.29 -14.55 10.15
N SER A 58 18.74 -13.30 10.32
CA SER A 58 20.16 -12.97 10.50
C SER A 58 20.72 -13.57 11.80
N ASP A 59 19.95 -13.56 12.88
CA ASP A 59 20.38 -14.10 14.18
C ASP A 59 20.48 -15.63 14.18
N LYS A 60 19.80 -16.32 13.25
CA LYS A 60 19.88 -17.78 13.09
C LYS A 60 21.09 -18.29 12.30
N VAL A 61 21.88 -17.41 11.66
CA VAL A 61 23.01 -17.81 10.80
C VAL A 61 24.35 -17.88 11.57
N HIS A 62 24.37 -17.59 12.87
CA HIS A 62 25.54 -17.87 13.71
C HIS A 62 25.40 -19.21 14.45
N VAL A 63 25.55 -20.30 13.72
CA VAL A 63 25.93 -21.59 14.31
C VAL A 63 27.29 -21.95 13.72
N TYR A 64 28.34 -21.66 14.48
CA TYR A 64 29.68 -22.24 14.29
C TYR A 64 29.64 -23.73 14.65
#